data_AF-A0A6P1YMK2-F1
#
_entry.id   AF-A0A6P1YMK2-F1
#
_cell.length_a   1.000
_cell.length_b   1.000
_cell.length_c   1.000
_cell.angle_alpha   90.00
_cell.angle_beta   90.00
_cell.angle_gamma   90.00
#
_symmetry.space_group_name_H-M   'P 1'
#
loop_
_entity.id
_entity.type
_entity.pdbx_description
1 polymer ?
#
loop_
_entity_poly.entity_id
_entity_poly.type
_entity_poly.pdbx_seq_one_letter_code
_entity_poly.pdbx_strand_id
1 'polypeptide(L)'
;MAGRFDDWDKDDKGHLKVWPMLAFTTALFGTEKVGLRVEIGTEQPKPGEPVPALQLVLDPAQVRQLADALAEAEARLVDARFTERAGGAKPGNA
;
A
#
# COMPACT_ATOMS: atom_id res chain seq x y z
N MET A 1 -3.44 -18.98 -1.14
CA MET A 1 -4.74 -18.53 -1.68
C MET A 1 -4.81 -17.03 -1.47
N ALA A 2 -4.79 -16.23 -2.53
CA ALA A 2 -5.12 -14.83 -2.42
C ALA A 2 -6.65 -14.75 -2.26
N GLY A 3 -7.14 -14.24 -1.13
CA GLY A 3 -8.58 -14.02 -0.92
C GLY A 3 -9.13 -13.09 -2.00
N ARG A 4 -10.40 -13.27 -2.39
CA ARG A 4 -11.05 -12.37 -3.34
C ARG A 4 -11.07 -10.96 -2.73
N PHE A 5 -11.05 -9.93 -3.56
CA PHE A 5 -11.13 -8.53 -3.11
C PHE A 5 -12.32 -8.29 -2.15
N ASP A 6 -13.40 -9.06 -2.32
CA ASP A 6 -14.58 -8.99 -1.46
C ASP A 6 -14.33 -9.48 -0.03
N ASP A 7 -13.35 -10.35 0.18
CA ASP A 7 -12.96 -10.94 1.47
C ASP A 7 -12.05 -10.02 2.29
N TRP A 8 -11.69 -8.85 1.75
CA TRP A 8 -10.83 -7.90 2.46
C TRP A 8 -11.62 -7.19 3.56
N ASP A 9 -10.95 -6.98 4.70
CA ASP A 9 -11.53 -6.29 5.85
C ASP A 9 -12.02 -4.88 5.45
N LYS A 10 -13.27 -4.57 5.79
CA LYS A 10 -13.92 -3.28 5.51
C LYS A 10 -14.32 -2.57 6.81
N ASP A 11 -14.34 -1.24 6.78
CA ASP A 11 -14.90 -0.41 7.86
C ASP A 11 -16.43 -0.48 7.87
N ASP A 12 -17.04 0.16 8.87
CA ASP A 12 -18.51 0.18 9.06
C ASP A 12 -19.25 0.88 7.90
N LYS A 13 -18.52 1.53 6.99
CA LYS A 13 -19.03 2.21 5.78
C LYS A 13 -18.73 1.42 4.50
N GLY A 14 -18.12 0.25 4.61
CA GLY A 14 -17.80 -0.62 3.47
C GLY A 14 -16.50 -0.26 2.74
N HIS A 15 -15.71 0.70 3.25
CA HIS A 15 -14.40 1.00 2.67
C HIS A 15 -13.37 -0.03 3.11
N LEU A 16 -12.38 -0.32 2.27
CA LEU A 16 -11.26 -1.19 2.67
C LEU A 16 -10.54 -0.62 3.89
N LYS A 17 -10.33 -1.47 4.91
CA LYS A 17 -9.41 -1.16 6.00
C LYS A 17 -7.99 -1.26 5.46
N VAL A 18 -7.38 -0.10 5.32
CA VAL A 18 -5.96 0.02 5.03
C VAL A 18 -5.25 0.35 6.33
N TRP A 19 -4.33 -0.51 6.77
CA TRP A 19 -3.46 -0.18 7.89
C TRP A 19 -2.36 0.77 7.42
N PRO A 20 -2.09 1.86 8.16
CA PRO A 20 -0.97 2.73 7.83
C PRO A 20 0.33 1.94 7.80
N MET A 21 1.14 2.19 6.77
CA MET A 21 2.55 1.80 6.79
C MET A 21 3.28 2.78 7.72
N LEU A 22 3.83 2.26 8.81
CA LEU A 22 4.57 3.07 9.78
C LEU A 22 6.02 3.27 9.33
N ALA A 23 6.64 2.19 8.86
CA ALA A 23 7.98 2.18 8.31
C ALA A 23 8.16 1.00 7.37
N PHE A 24 9.20 1.05 6.56
CA PHE A 24 9.69 -0.11 5.82
C PHE A 24 11.22 -0.20 5.92
N THR A 25 11.75 -1.40 5.82
CA THR A 25 13.20 -1.65 5.84
C THR A 25 13.53 -2.73 4.83
N THR A 26 14.64 -2.57 4.12
CA THR A 26 15.15 -3.56 3.18
C THR A 26 16.48 -4.14 3.66
N ALA A 27 16.74 -5.40 3.33
CA ALA A 27 18.00 -6.08 3.60
C ALA A 27 18.40 -6.93 2.40
N LEU A 28 19.70 -7.03 2.13
CA LEU A 28 20.23 -7.95 1.13
C LEU A 28 20.76 -9.19 1.85
N PHE A 29 20.32 -10.37 1.42
CA PHE A 29 20.83 -11.65 1.91
C PHE A 29 21.66 -12.29 0.80
N GLY A 30 22.96 -12.01 0.83
CA GLY A 30 23.87 -12.39 -0.26
C GLY A 30 23.52 -11.70 -1.58
N THR A 31 23.76 -12.39 -2.70
CA THR A 31 23.44 -11.90 -4.05
C THR A 31 22.09 -12.38 -4.57
N GLU A 32 21.37 -13.18 -3.79
CA GLU A 32 20.26 -13.99 -4.30
C GLU A 32 18.89 -13.60 -3.75
N LYS A 33 18.81 -12.96 -2.58
CA LYS A 33 17.53 -12.65 -1.94
C LYS A 33 17.51 -11.23 -1.37
N VAL A 34 16.34 -10.63 -1.39
CA VAL A 34 16.04 -9.33 -0.78
C VAL A 34 14.98 -9.52 0.29
N GLY A 35 15.29 -9.11 1.51
CA GLY A 35 14.33 -8.95 2.59
C GLY A 35 13.62 -7.62 2.49
N LEU A 36 12.30 -7.63 2.61
CA LEU A 36 11.47 -6.44 2.79
C LEU A 36 10.63 -6.62 4.05
N ARG A 37 10.79 -5.72 5.02
CA ARG A 37 9.97 -5.63 6.23
C ARG A 37 9.10 -4.38 6.15
N VAL A 38 7.79 -4.55 6.27
CA VAL A 38 6.81 -3.46 6.28
C VAL A 38 6.12 -3.45 7.63
N GLU A 39 6.35 -2.40 8.41
CA GLU A 39 5.69 -2.20 9.70
C GLU A 39 4.29 -1.64 9.50
N ILE A 40 3.29 -2.28 10.11
CA ILE A 40 1.88 -1.94 9.98
C ILE A 40 1.29 -1.63 11.36
N GLY A 41 0.48 -0.57 11.44
CA GLY A 41 -0.18 -0.21 12.69
C GLY A 41 -0.91 1.13 12.62
N THR A 42 -1.91 1.29 13.47
CA THR A 42 -2.73 2.50 13.56
C THR A 42 -2.14 3.55 14.51
N GLU A 43 -1.14 3.18 15.32
CA GLU A 43 -0.49 4.04 16.31
C GLU A 43 1.03 3.87 16.28
N GLN A 44 1.78 4.91 16.66
CA GLN A 44 3.23 4.79 16.83
C GLN A 44 3.52 3.85 18.03
N PRO A 45 4.31 2.79 17.83
CA PRO A 45 4.67 1.86 18.90
C PRO A 45 5.53 2.56 19.95
N LYS A 46 5.38 2.18 21.23
CA LYS A 46 6.24 2.73 22.28
C LYS A 46 7.65 2.15 22.18
N PRO A 47 8.68 2.85 22.71
CA PRO A 47 10.04 2.31 22.74
C PRO A 47 10.08 0.92 23.39
N GLY A 48 10.57 -0.08 22.65
CA GLY A 48 10.68 -1.47 23.11
C GLY A 48 9.45 -2.35 22.88
N GLU A 49 8.33 -1.81 22.38
CA GLU A 49 7.17 -2.64 22.00
C GLU A 49 7.38 -3.28 20.62
N PRO A 50 6.98 -4.56 20.45
CA PRO A 50 7.04 -5.22 19.16
C PRO A 50 6.03 -4.60 18.19
N VAL A 51 6.50 -4.24 17.00
CA VAL A 51 5.66 -3.68 15.93
C VAL A 51 5.19 -4.81 15.02
N PRO A 52 3.87 -4.95 14.76
CA PRO A 52 3.39 -5.86 13.74
C PRO A 52 4.03 -5.53 12.40
N ALA A 53 4.57 -6.54 11.72
CA ALA A 53 5.26 -6.33 10.45
C ALA A 53 5.04 -7.50 9.50
N LEU A 54 4.79 -7.16 8.23
CA LEU A 54 4.88 -8.10 7.12
C LEU A 54 6.34 -8.26 6.73
N GLN A 55 6.83 -9.49 6.72
CA GLN A 55 8.19 -9.82 6.26
C GLN A 55 8.11 -10.64 4.98
N LEU A 56 8.80 -10.17 3.95
CA LEU A 56 8.86 -10.80 2.64
C LEU A 56 10.32 -11.12 2.32
N VAL A 57 10.56 -12.29 1.75
CA VAL A 57 11.83 -12.68 1.15
C VAL A 57 11.59 -12.86 -0.34
N LEU A 58 12.23 -12.03 -1.13
CA LEU A 58 11.97 -11.88 -2.56
C LEU A 58 13.20 -12.23 -3.37
N ASP A 59 12.98 -12.85 -4.52
CA ASP A 59 13.98 -12.96 -5.58
C ASP A 59 14.18 -11.62 -6.31
N PRO A 60 15.36 -11.36 -6.90
CA PRO A 60 15.64 -10.11 -7.62
C PRO A 60 14.63 -9.81 -8.75
N ALA A 61 14.04 -10.84 -9.37
CA ALA A 61 13.00 -10.66 -10.37
C ALA A 61 11.68 -10.16 -9.74
N GLN A 62 11.31 -10.69 -8.57
CA GLN A 62 10.10 -10.29 -7.84
C GLN A 62 10.22 -8.87 -7.28
N VAL A 63 11.41 -8.45 -6.87
CA VAL A 63 11.66 -7.06 -6.44
C VAL A 63 11.43 -6.08 -7.58
N ARG A 64 11.90 -6.41 -8.79
CA ARG A 64 11.66 -5.58 -9.99
C ARG A 64 10.18 -5.50 -10.31
N GLN A 65 9.49 -6.64 -10.34
CA GLN A 65 8.04 -6.69 -10.56
C GLN A 65 7.26 -5.85 -9.54
N LEU A 66 7.65 -5.91 -8.26
CA LEU A 66 7.05 -5.09 -7.22
C LEU A 66 7.29 -3.60 -7.48
N ALA A 67 8.51 -3.21 -7.85
CA ALA A 67 8.83 -1.82 -8.17
C ALA A 67 8.02 -1.31 -9.38
N ASP A 68 7.90 -2.10 -10.44
CA ASP A 68 7.13 -1.76 -11.63
C ASP A 68 5.64 -1.59 -11.31
N ALA A 69 5.06 -2.50 -10.51
CA ALA A 69 3.66 -2.42 -10.09
C ALA A 69 3.38 -1.18 -9.22
N LEU A 70 4.31 -0.80 -8.34
CA LEU A 70 4.19 0.41 -7.52
C LEU A 70 4.29 1.68 -8.38
N ALA A 71 5.20 1.73 -9.35
CA ALA A 71 5.32 2.85 -10.28
C ALA A 71 4.06 2.99 -11.16
N GLU A 72 3.49 1.87 -11.62
CA GLU A 72 2.24 1.89 -12.35
C GLU A 72 1.07 2.40 -11.50
N ALA A 73 0.98 1.97 -10.23
CA ALA A 73 -0.02 2.46 -9.30
C ALA A 73 0.13 3.97 -9.04
N GLU A 74 1.35 4.46 -8.87
CA GLU A 74 1.64 5.90 -8.75
C GLU A 74 1.16 6.67 -9.98
N ALA A 75 1.51 6.22 -11.18
CA ALA A 75 1.09 6.87 -12.43
C ALA A 75 -0.44 6.97 -12.53
N ARG A 76 -1.14 5.87 -12.24
CA ARG A 76 -2.62 5.85 -12.24
C ARG A 76 -3.22 6.77 -11.19
N LEU A 77 -2.60 6.91 -10.01
CA LEU A 77 -3.05 7.84 -8.96
C LEU A 77 -2.85 9.30 -9.35
N VAL A 78 -1.75 9.61 -10.05
CA VAL A 78 -1.50 10.96 -10.61
C VAL A 78 -2.55 11.30 -11.67
N ASP A 79 -2.86 10.36 -12.56
CA ASP A 79 -3.86 10.54 -13.61
C ASP A 79 -5.29 10.69 -13.02
N ALA A 80 -5.62 9.91 -12.00
CA ALA A 80 -6.93 9.94 -11.32
C ALA A 80 -7.16 11.24 -10.51
N ARG A 81 -6.08 11.93 -10.09
CA ARG A 81 -6.16 13.13 -9.24
C ARG A 81 -6.75 14.38 -9.93
N PHE A 82 -7.10 14.33 -11.21
CA PHE A 82 -7.72 15.45 -11.92
C PHE A 82 -9.13 15.19 -12.46
N THR A 83 -9.66 13.97 -12.37
CA THR A 83 -11.01 13.69 -12.91
C THR A 83 -12.12 14.12 -11.94
N GLU A 84 -11.88 14.12 -10.62
CA GLU A 84 -12.90 14.50 -9.63
C GLU A 84 -13.02 16.01 -9.37
N ARG A 85 -12.00 16.83 -9.72
CA ARG A 85 -12.16 18.30 -9.63
C ARG A 85 -12.95 18.91 -10.78
N ALA A 86 -13.19 18.18 -11.87
CA ALA A 86 -13.90 18.70 -13.05
C ALA A 86 -15.40 18.35 -13.11
N GLY A 87 -15.90 17.44 -12.27
CA GLY A 87 -17.30 16.98 -12.31
C GLY A 87 -18.29 17.70 -11.37
N GLY A 88 -17.80 18.58 -10.48
CA GLY A 88 -18.61 19.16 -9.39
C GLY A 88 -19.26 20.52 -9.67
N ALA A 89 -18.93 21.20 -10.77
CA ALA A 89 -19.59 22.46 -11.13
C ALA A 89 -20.91 22.15 -11.86
N LYS A 90 -22.00 22.01 -11.10
CA LYS A 90 -23.36 22.10 -11.66
C LYS A 90 -23.52 23.44 -12.40
N PRO A 91 -23.90 23.46 -13.68
CA PRO A 91 -24.35 24.69 -14.31
C PRO A 91 -25.82 24.96 -13.92
N GLY A 92 -26.04 26.07 -13.23
CA GLY A 92 -27.28 26.86 -13.31
C GLY A 92 -28.44 26.52 -12.36
N ASN A 93 -28.93 27.54 -11.66
CA ASN A 93 -30.28 28.11 -11.85
C ASN A 93 -30.29 29.48 -11.15
N ALA A 94 -30.41 30.57 -11.92
CA ALA A 94 -31.66 31.22 -12.34
C ALA A 94 -32.24 32.10 -11.23
#